data_AF-A0AAN4AG07-F1
#
_entry.id   AF-A0AAN4AG07-F1
#
_cell.length_a   1.000
_cell.length_b   1.000
_cell.length_c   1.000
_cell.angle_alpha   90.00
_cell.angle_beta   90.00
_cell.angle_gamma   90.00
#
_symmetry.space_group_name_H-M   'P 1'
#
loop_
_entity.id
_entity.type
_entity.pdbx_description
1 polymer ?
#
loop_
_entity_poly.entity_id
_entity_poly.type
_entity_poly.pdbx_seq_one_letter_code
_entity_poly.pdbx_strand_id
1 'polypeptide(L)'
;MGERTIRFSVRKFSGNILDTVSRQSTKDINGWIKDERIVYPSRVINQEIDNYCFQKNAKISTEERQRVFSLVSQEYQLTLDVKAAQSSINHVIMGNASFGKKIDALCDSMSRDVKNRTADSIANLLADKFYQKHIEPDIDIVKLRNEIPDYLRCAIQA
;
A
#
# COMPACT_ATOMS: atom_id res chain seq x y z
N MET A 1 -18.37 -14.24 -22.48
CA MET A 1 -17.81 -12.95 -22.00
C MET A 1 -16.37 -12.90 -22.46
N GLY A 2 -16.00 -11.89 -23.25
CA GLY A 2 -14.65 -11.77 -23.81
C GLY A 2 -13.60 -11.47 -22.73
N GLU A 3 -12.36 -11.88 -22.99
CA GLU A 3 -11.22 -11.55 -22.14
C GLU A 3 -10.92 -10.05 -22.21
N ARG A 4 -10.87 -9.37 -21.07
CA ARG A 4 -10.49 -7.96 -20.97
C ARG A 4 -9.11 -7.88 -20.33
N THR A 5 -8.15 -7.27 -21.03
CA THR A 5 -6.78 -7.14 -20.54
C THR A 5 -6.37 -5.67 -20.52
N ILE A 6 -5.84 -5.23 -19.38
CA ILE A 6 -5.17 -3.93 -19.25
C ILE A 6 -3.69 -4.11 -18.92
N ARG A 7 -2.86 -3.17 -19.36
CA ARG A 7 -1.41 -3.19 -19.11
C ARG A 7 -0.96 -1.85 -18.52
N PHE A 8 -0.14 -1.91 -17.48
CA PHE A 8 0.52 -0.76 -16.88
C PHE A 8 2.01 -0.81 -17.18
N SER A 9 2.57 0.32 -17.64
CA SER A 9 4.01 0.47 -17.74
C SER A 9 4.53 1.01 -16.42
N VAL A 10 5.21 0.15 -15.65
CA VAL A 10 5.81 0.52 -14.36
C VAL A 10 6.71 1.75 -14.52
N ARG A 11 7.52 1.82 -15.58
CA ARG A 11 8.40 2.98 -15.84
C ARG A 11 7.63 4.29 -15.99
N LYS A 12 6.59 4.32 -16.83
CA LYS A 12 5.78 5.54 -17.04
C LYS A 12 5.05 5.93 -15.77
N PHE A 13 4.58 4.93 -15.03
CA PHE A 13 3.83 5.13 -13.81
C PHE A 13 4.71 5.67 -12.67
N SER A 14 5.88 5.09 -12.44
CA SER A 14 6.86 5.62 -11.50
C SER A 14 7.28 7.04 -11.85
N GLY A 15 7.51 7.33 -13.14
CA GLY A 15 7.83 8.67 -13.61
C GLY A 15 6.73 9.69 -13.26
N ASN A 16 5.46 9.32 -13.46
CA ASN A 16 4.33 10.16 -13.08
C ASN A 16 4.25 10.39 -11.57
N ILE A 17 4.54 9.37 -10.75
CA ILE A 17 4.53 9.53 -9.29
C ILE A 17 5.61 10.54 -8.88
N LEU A 18 6.84 10.34 -9.36
CA LEU A 18 7.96 11.23 -9.03
C LEU A 18 7.73 12.67 -9.52
N ASP A 19 7.20 12.86 -10.73
CA ASP A 19 6.85 14.18 -11.27
C ASP A 19 5.74 14.85 -10.45
N THR A 20 4.70 14.12 -10.07
CA THR A 20 3.60 14.65 -9.27
C THR A 20 4.07 15.07 -7.89
N VAL A 21 4.85 14.21 -7.22
CA VAL A 21 5.45 14.51 -5.91
C VAL A 21 6.37 15.72 -6.00
N SER A 22 7.20 15.80 -7.04
CA SER A 22 8.12 16.94 -7.23
C SER A 22 7.38 18.27 -7.41
N ARG A 23 6.14 18.24 -7.93
CA ARG A 23 5.30 19.43 -8.12
C ARG A 23 4.45 19.79 -6.90
N GLN A 24 4.03 18.79 -6.12
CA GLN A 24 3.07 18.96 -5.02
C GLN A 24 3.73 19.01 -3.64
N SER A 25 4.93 18.44 -3.50
CA SER A 25 5.66 18.40 -2.25
C SER A 25 6.33 19.74 -1.97
N THR A 26 6.18 20.24 -0.75
CA THR A 26 6.96 21.37 -0.23
C THR A 26 8.38 20.96 0.17
N LYS A 27 8.64 19.65 0.27
CA LYS A 27 9.95 19.05 0.53
C LYS A 27 10.60 18.56 -0.75
N ASP A 28 11.93 18.48 -0.74
CA ASP A 28 12.67 17.81 -1.81
C ASP A 28 12.30 16.31 -1.90
N ILE A 29 12.58 15.70 -3.05
CA ILE A 29 12.19 14.32 -3.33
C ILE A 29 12.82 13.31 -2.34
N ASN A 30 14.02 13.57 -1.83
CA ASN A 30 14.66 12.70 -0.85
C ASN A 30 14.00 12.84 0.53
N GLY A 31 13.59 14.06 0.91
CA GLY A 31 12.75 14.28 2.09
C GLY A 31 11.45 13.49 2.02
N TRP A 32 10.78 13.51 0.87
CA TRP A 32 9.59 12.71 0.62
C TRP A 32 9.86 11.19 0.66
N ILE A 33 10.95 10.71 0.04
CA ILE A 33 11.34 9.29 0.09
C ILE A 33 11.57 8.84 1.53
N LYS A 34 12.20 9.66 2.38
CA LYS A 34 12.41 9.35 3.80
C LYS A 34 11.09 9.23 4.57
N ASP A 35 10.14 10.12 4.32
CA ASP A 35 8.81 10.05 4.92
C ASP A 35 8.08 8.77 4.48
N GLU A 36 8.04 8.50 3.17
CA GLU A 36 7.36 7.31 2.62
C GLU A 36 8.04 5.99 3.01
N ARG A 37 9.36 6.00 3.27
CA ARG A 37 10.07 4.83 3.82
C ARG A 37 9.44 4.33 5.12
N ILE A 38 8.91 5.24 5.94
CA ILE A 38 8.23 4.94 7.21
C ILE A 38 6.72 4.76 6.97
N VAL A 39 6.09 5.70 6.26
CA VAL A 39 4.63 5.77 6.11
C VAL A 39 4.06 4.61 5.30
N TYR A 40 4.73 4.21 4.21
CA TYR A 40 4.22 3.16 3.33
C TYR A 40 4.14 1.78 3.99
N PRO A 41 5.22 1.22 4.58
CA PRO A 41 5.12 -0.09 5.24
C PRO A 41 4.18 -0.04 6.45
N SER A 42 4.15 1.07 7.18
CA SER A 42 3.21 1.28 8.29
C SER A 42 1.75 1.23 7.83
N ARG A 43 1.43 1.86 6.70
CA ARG A 43 0.13 1.76 6.05
C ARG A 43 -0.19 0.33 5.65
N VAL A 44 0.75 -0.40 5.05
CA VAL A 44 0.55 -1.80 4.64
C VAL A 44 0.19 -2.65 5.85
N ILE A 45 0.91 -2.51 6.96
CA ILE A 45 0.62 -3.22 8.21
C ILE A 45 -0.79 -2.87 8.69
N ASN A 46 -1.12 -1.57 8.83
CA ASN A 46 -2.44 -1.14 9.28
C ASN A 46 -3.57 -1.67 8.38
N GLN A 47 -3.38 -1.65 7.06
CA GLN A 47 -4.34 -2.17 6.10
C GLN A 47 -4.58 -3.68 6.29
N GLU A 48 -3.53 -4.47 6.50
CA GLU A 48 -3.68 -5.92 6.72
C GLU A 48 -4.26 -6.25 8.10
N ILE A 49 -3.99 -5.43 9.12
CA ILE A 49 -4.66 -5.50 10.43
C ILE A 49 -6.16 -5.27 10.27
N ASP A 50 -6.55 -4.22 9.54
CA ASP A 50 -7.96 -3.89 9.31
C ASP A 50 -8.65 -4.98 8.46
N ASN A 51 -7.98 -5.52 7.45
CA ASN A 51 -8.46 -6.67 6.67
C ASN A 51 -8.68 -7.89 7.56
N TYR A 52 -7.75 -8.19 8.46
CA TYR A 52 -7.88 -9.31 9.40
C TYR A 52 -9.06 -9.11 10.35
N CYS A 53 -9.23 -7.91 10.91
CA CYS A 53 -10.35 -7.55 11.77
C CYS A 53 -11.69 -7.75 11.03
N PHE A 54 -11.75 -7.29 9.77
CA PHE A 54 -12.93 -7.43 8.92
C PHE A 54 -13.24 -8.90 8.61
N GLN A 55 -12.24 -9.71 8.24
CA GLN A 55 -12.43 -11.12 7.87
C GLN A 55 -12.78 -12.02 9.07
N LYS A 56 -12.20 -11.75 10.24
CA LYS A 56 -12.40 -12.55 11.45
C LYS A 56 -13.50 -12.02 12.36
N ASN A 57 -14.14 -10.90 11.99
CA ASN A 57 -15.06 -10.16 12.85
C ASN A 57 -14.47 -9.93 14.26
N ALA A 58 -13.18 -9.62 14.29
CA ALA A 58 -12.39 -9.47 15.51
C ALA A 58 -12.04 -8.00 15.71
N LYS A 59 -11.83 -7.61 16.96
CA LYS A 59 -11.37 -6.26 17.32
C LYS A 59 -9.99 -6.37 17.95
N ILE A 60 -9.03 -5.69 17.36
CA ILE A 60 -7.66 -5.64 17.84
C ILE A 60 -7.49 -4.37 18.68
N SER A 61 -6.92 -4.54 19.86
CA SER A 61 -6.57 -3.46 20.79
C SER A 61 -5.39 -2.63 20.28
N THR A 62 -5.24 -1.43 20.82
CA THR A 62 -4.08 -0.59 20.53
C THR A 62 -2.76 -1.26 20.93
N GLU A 63 -2.76 -2.06 22.00
CA GLU A 63 -1.58 -2.78 22.51
C GLU A 63 -1.16 -3.91 21.56
N GLU A 64 -2.11 -4.74 21.11
CA GLU A 64 -1.85 -5.79 20.12
C GLU A 64 -1.33 -5.18 18.80
N ARG A 65 -1.93 -4.07 18.35
CA ARG A 65 -1.44 -3.34 17.17
C ARG A 65 -0.01 -2.86 17.37
N GLN A 66 0.31 -2.26 18.52
CA GLN A 66 1.68 -1.83 18.82
C GLN A 66 2.66 -2.99 18.83
N ARG A 67 2.28 -4.15 19.40
CA ARG A 67 3.11 -5.37 19.37
C ARG A 67 3.41 -5.85 17.96
N VAL A 68 2.43 -5.86 17.07
CA VAL A 68 2.65 -6.23 15.65
C VAL A 68 3.66 -5.30 15.00
N PHE A 69 3.52 -3.99 15.21
CA PHE A 69 4.47 -3.01 14.71
C PHE A 69 5.88 -3.22 15.29
N SER A 70 6.00 -3.54 16.58
CA SER A 70 7.29 -3.85 17.21
C SER A 70 7.94 -5.11 16.63
N LEU A 71 7.17 -6.19 16.45
CA LEU A 71 7.66 -7.45 15.87
C LEU A 71 8.17 -7.24 14.44
N VAL A 72 7.38 -6.56 13.61
CA VAL A 72 7.77 -6.26 12.23
C VAL A 72 8.99 -5.33 12.19
N SER A 73 9.02 -4.30 13.04
CA SER A 73 10.15 -3.36 13.13
C SER A 73 11.45 -4.08 13.46
N GLN A 74 11.42 -5.06 14.37
CA GLN A 74 12.57 -5.87 14.75
C GLN A 74 13.05 -6.80 13.62
N GLU A 75 12.13 -7.53 12.99
CA GLU A 75 12.46 -8.49 11.93
C GLU A 75 13.00 -7.79 10.67
N TYR A 76 12.32 -6.72 10.24
CA TYR A 76 12.62 -6.02 8.99
C TYR A 76 13.57 -4.82 9.18
N GLN A 77 14.02 -4.56 10.40
CA GLN A 77 14.86 -3.40 10.77
C GLN A 77 14.27 -2.06 10.25
N LEU A 78 12.96 -1.94 10.36
CA LEU A 78 12.18 -0.81 9.84
C LEU A 78 11.78 0.15 10.95
N THR A 79 11.90 1.46 10.69
CA THR A 79 11.21 2.48 11.48
C THR A 79 9.76 2.57 11.01
N LEU A 80 8.81 2.36 11.91
CA LEU A 80 7.38 2.35 11.61
C LEU A 80 6.61 3.35 12.48
N ASP A 81 5.48 3.83 11.97
CA ASP A 81 4.54 4.70 12.69
C ASP A 81 3.15 4.06 12.73
N VAL A 82 2.72 3.65 13.92
CA VAL A 82 1.41 3.02 14.16
C VAL A 82 0.24 3.90 13.68
N LYS A 83 0.42 5.22 13.63
CA LYS A 83 -0.62 6.18 13.20
C LYS A 83 -0.64 6.41 11.70
N ALA A 84 0.36 5.92 10.95
CA ALA A 84 0.43 6.12 9.51
C ALA A 84 -0.59 5.23 8.79
N ALA A 85 -1.58 5.87 8.16
CA ALA A 85 -2.66 5.20 7.41
C ALA A 85 -2.73 5.63 5.94
N GLN A 86 -2.25 6.82 5.60
CA GLN A 86 -2.35 7.38 4.25
C GLN A 86 -0.96 7.60 3.67
N SER A 87 -0.63 6.83 2.63
CA SER A 87 0.56 7.06 1.81
C SER A 87 0.18 7.94 0.64
N SER A 88 1.04 8.90 0.32
CA SER A 88 0.86 9.78 -0.84
C SER A 88 1.03 9.02 -2.16
N ILE A 89 1.76 7.89 -2.16
CA ILE A 89 1.93 7.03 -3.33
C ILE A 89 0.54 6.61 -3.84
N ASN A 90 -0.26 5.95 -3.00
CA ASN A 90 -1.62 5.52 -3.36
C ASN A 90 -2.51 6.68 -3.81
N HIS A 91 -2.41 7.84 -3.17
CA HIS A 91 -3.19 9.01 -3.55
C HIS A 91 -2.85 9.48 -4.99
N VAL A 92 -1.56 9.55 -5.32
CA VAL A 92 -1.09 9.92 -6.66
C VAL A 92 -1.51 8.89 -7.71
N ILE A 93 -1.50 7.60 -7.37
CA ILE A 93 -1.99 6.53 -8.24
C ILE A 93 -3.46 6.71 -8.56
N MET A 94 -4.29 6.87 -7.53
CA MET A 94 -5.74 6.97 -7.66
C MET A 94 -6.15 8.28 -8.36
N GLY A 95 -5.37 9.34 -8.18
CA GLY A 95 -5.53 10.61 -8.90
C GLY A 95 -5.04 10.59 -10.35
N ASN A 96 -4.36 9.52 -10.79
CA ASN A 96 -3.82 9.46 -12.14
C ASN A 96 -4.93 9.18 -13.18
N ALA A 97 -5.15 10.13 -14.10
CA ALA A 97 -6.17 9.99 -15.14
C ALA A 97 -5.99 8.77 -16.05
N SER A 98 -4.75 8.35 -16.33
CA SER A 98 -4.49 7.14 -17.12
C SER A 98 -4.83 5.87 -16.34
N PHE A 99 -4.62 5.87 -15.03
CA PHE A 99 -5.05 4.79 -14.14
C PHE A 99 -6.57 4.66 -14.15
N GLY A 100 -7.29 5.74 -13.87
CA GLY A 100 -8.76 5.77 -13.87
C GLY A 100 -9.35 5.22 -15.17
N LYS A 101 -8.89 5.72 -16.34
CA LYS A 101 -9.34 5.25 -17.65
C LYS A 101 -9.12 3.75 -17.89
N LYS A 102 -8.01 3.19 -17.39
CA LYS A 102 -7.73 1.75 -17.51
C LYS A 102 -8.64 0.92 -16.61
N ILE A 103 -8.91 1.39 -15.39
CA ILE A 103 -9.86 0.75 -14.49
C ILE A 103 -11.28 0.80 -15.07
N ASP A 104 -11.68 1.94 -15.63
CA ASP A 104 -12.98 2.11 -16.30
C ASP A 104 -13.16 1.08 -17.43
N ALA A 105 -12.15 0.90 -18.27
CA ALA A 105 -12.19 -0.07 -19.36
C ALA A 105 -12.21 -1.53 -18.86
N LEU A 106 -11.47 -1.84 -17.79
CA LEU A 106 -11.45 -3.18 -17.21
C LEU A 106 -12.79 -3.55 -16.55
N CYS A 107 -13.31 -2.60 -15.76
CA CYS A 107 -14.53 -2.75 -14.97
C CYS A 107 -15.78 -2.27 -15.73
N ASP A 108 -15.71 -2.20 -17.05
CA ASP A 108 -16.85 -1.77 -17.86
C ASP A 108 -18.06 -2.69 -17.60
N SER A 109 -19.23 -2.09 -17.35
CA SER A 109 -20.45 -2.79 -16.93
C SER A 109 -20.38 -3.53 -15.56
N MET A 110 -19.34 -3.30 -14.74
CA MET A 110 -19.28 -3.81 -13.37
C MET A 110 -19.93 -2.84 -12.37
N SER A 111 -20.36 -3.34 -11.21
CA SER A 111 -20.88 -2.49 -10.15
C SER A 111 -19.79 -1.54 -9.62
N ARG A 112 -20.23 -0.41 -9.06
CA ARG A 112 -19.31 0.57 -8.45
C ARG A 112 -18.46 -0.03 -7.33
N ASP A 113 -19.02 -0.93 -6.54
CA ASP A 113 -18.30 -1.63 -5.47
C ASP A 113 -17.17 -2.52 -6.04
N VAL A 114 -17.48 -3.35 -7.04
CA VAL A 114 -16.48 -4.21 -7.71
C VAL A 114 -15.38 -3.36 -8.35
N LYS A 115 -15.77 -2.26 -9.00
CA LYS A 115 -14.82 -1.32 -9.61
C LYS A 115 -13.89 -0.69 -8.57
N ASN A 116 -14.42 -0.22 -7.44
CA ASN A 116 -13.63 0.39 -6.38
C ASN A 116 -12.63 -0.61 -5.77
N ARG A 117 -13.09 -1.82 -5.43
CA ARG A 117 -12.21 -2.88 -4.89
C ARG A 117 -11.11 -3.29 -5.89
N THR A 118 -11.46 -3.34 -7.18
CA THR A 118 -10.50 -3.63 -8.25
C THR A 118 -9.48 -2.52 -8.39
N ALA A 119 -9.93 -1.26 -8.36
CA ALA A 119 -9.05 -0.09 -8.38
C ALA A 119 -8.07 -0.11 -7.20
N ASP A 120 -8.57 -0.28 -5.98
CA ASP A 120 -7.73 -0.31 -4.77
C ASP A 120 -6.71 -1.44 -4.81
N SER A 121 -7.12 -2.63 -5.26
CA SER A 121 -6.22 -3.79 -5.37
C SER A 121 -5.09 -3.54 -6.38
N ILE A 122 -5.41 -3.00 -7.56
CA ILE A 122 -4.40 -2.69 -8.58
C ILE A 122 -3.52 -1.51 -8.14
N ALA A 123 -4.10 -0.51 -7.46
CA ALA A 123 -3.35 0.63 -6.93
C ALA A 123 -2.32 0.17 -5.88
N ASN A 124 -2.72 -0.70 -4.96
CA ASN A 124 -1.81 -1.29 -3.96
C ASN A 124 -0.68 -2.08 -4.64
N LEU A 125 -0.97 -2.90 -5.65
CA LEU A 125 0.06 -3.63 -6.39
C LEU A 125 1.07 -2.71 -7.09
N LEU A 126 0.58 -1.62 -7.69
CA LEU A 126 1.44 -0.64 -8.34
C LEU A 126 2.27 0.16 -7.32
N ALA A 127 1.68 0.49 -6.17
CA ALA A 127 2.38 1.15 -5.08
C ALA A 127 3.47 0.26 -4.48
N ASP A 128 3.21 -1.05 -4.30
CA ASP A 128 4.20 -2.02 -3.81
C ASP A 128 5.41 -2.07 -4.74
N LYS A 129 5.16 -2.21 -6.05
CA LYS A 129 6.21 -2.21 -7.07
C LYS A 129 6.98 -0.89 -7.12
N PHE A 130 6.31 0.24 -6.87
CA PHE A 130 6.96 1.53 -6.83
C PHE A 130 7.87 1.65 -5.61
N TYR A 131 7.38 1.29 -4.42
CA TYR A 131 8.11 1.34 -3.16
C TYR A 131 9.39 0.52 -3.23
N GLN A 132 9.29 -0.74 -3.65
CA GLN A 132 10.45 -1.63 -3.82
C GLN A 132 11.44 -1.10 -4.85
N LYS A 133 10.99 -0.39 -5.88
CA LYS A 133 11.91 0.06 -6.92
C LYS A 133 12.59 1.40 -6.60
N HIS A 134 11.91 2.28 -5.89
CA HIS A 134 12.29 3.70 -5.79
C HIS A 134 12.53 4.20 -4.36
N ILE A 135 12.12 3.45 -3.33
CA ILE A 135 12.24 3.87 -1.94
C ILE A 135 13.14 2.90 -1.19
N GLU A 136 12.75 1.62 -1.11
CA GLU A 136 13.49 0.62 -0.35
C GLU A 136 13.55 -0.73 -1.10
N PRO A 137 14.60 -0.95 -1.92
CA PRO A 137 14.73 -2.16 -2.74
C PRO A 137 15.06 -3.43 -1.97
N ASP A 138 15.62 -3.29 -0.78
CA ASP A 138 15.99 -4.42 0.07
C ASP A 138 14.79 -5.03 0.82
N ILE A 139 13.62 -4.37 0.79
CA ILE A 139 12.43 -4.82 1.49
C ILE A 139 11.44 -5.48 0.54
N ASP A 140 11.18 -6.76 0.79
CA ASP A 140 10.08 -7.44 0.13
C ASP A 140 8.73 -7.08 0.78
N ILE A 141 8.14 -5.96 0.34
CA ILE A 141 6.84 -5.49 0.86
C ILE A 141 5.70 -6.50 0.61
N VAL A 142 5.81 -7.29 -0.47
CA VAL A 142 4.80 -8.31 -0.78
C VAL A 142 4.90 -9.45 0.22
N LYS A 143 6.13 -9.87 0.54
CA LYS A 143 6.39 -10.83 1.61
C LYS A 143 5.89 -10.30 2.96
N LEU A 144 6.24 -9.05 3.32
CA LEU A 144 5.79 -8.41 4.56
C LEU A 144 4.26 -8.48 4.68
N ARG A 145 3.54 -8.05 3.64
CA ARG A 145 2.07 -8.07 3.59
C ARG A 145 1.49 -9.46 3.88
N ASN A 146 2.09 -10.50 3.31
CA ASN A 146 1.63 -11.88 3.48
C ASN A 146 1.91 -12.45 4.88
N GLU A 147 2.91 -11.91 5.59
CA GLU A 147 3.30 -12.38 6.94
C GLU A 147 2.55 -11.63 8.06
N ILE A 148 1.93 -10.47 7.80
CA ILE A 148 1.15 -9.72 8.81
C ILE A 148 0.11 -10.58 9.55
N PRO A 149 -0.67 -11.46 8.89
CA PRO A 149 -1.59 -12.35 9.59
C PRO A 149 -0.93 -13.25 10.64
N ASP A 150 0.32 -13.67 10.43
CA ASP A 150 1.04 -14.51 11.39
C ASP A 150 1.58 -13.68 12.55
N TYR A 151 2.12 -12.47 12.29
CA TYR A 151 2.48 -11.54 13.36
C TYR A 151 1.27 -11.15 14.22
N LEU A 152 0.10 -11.00 13.61
CA LEU A 152 -1.16 -10.75 14.32
C LEU A 152 -1.52 -11.90 15.25
N ARG A 153 -1.42 -13.15 14.78
CA ARG A 153 -1.67 -14.33 15.63
C ARG A 153 -0.72 -14.36 16.82
N CYS A 154 0.56 -14.11 16.59
CA CYS A 154 1.56 -14.03 17.67
C CYS A 154 1.24 -12.91 18.68
N ALA A 155 0.81 -11.74 18.21
CA ALA A 155 0.52 -10.60 19.07
C ALA A 155 -0.75 -10.76 19.93
N ILE A 156 -1.76 -11.46 19.40
CA ILE A 156 -3.04 -11.75 20.10
C ILE A 156 -2.86 -12.89 21.13
N GLN A 157 -1.94 -13.82 20.89
CA GLN A 157 -1.67 -14.95 21.79
C GLN A 157 -0.68 -14.63 22.93
N ALA A 158 -0.05 -13.45 22.90
CA ALA A 158 0.97 -13.00 23.86
C ALA A 158 0.39 -12.19 25.02
#